data_AF-A0A410HWR1-F1
#
_entry.id   AF-A0A410HWR1-F1
#
_cell.length_a   1.000
_cell.length_b   1.000
_cell.length_c   1.000
_cell.angle_alpha   90.00
_cell.angle_beta   90.00
_cell.angle_gamma   90.00
#
_symmetry.space_group_name_H-M   'P 1'
#
loop_
_entity.id
_entity.type
_entity.pdbx_description
1 polymer ?
#
loop_
_entity_poly.entity_id
_entity_poly.type
_entity_poly.pdbx_seq_one_letter_code
_entity_poly.pdbx_strand_id
1 'polypeptide(L)'
;MFYELFLYCWYGNELLSESERLRTSAYACGWEGSGAGFLRSLRVVMARLQRPLCLTAGKFHRISRETFLLLLNGSYSYFALLHQMNDH
;
A
#
# COMPACT_ATOMS: atom_id res chain seq x y z
N MET A 1 7.73 -3.54 15.97
CA MET A 1 6.36 -3.00 15.96
C MET A 1 6.18 -1.85 14.97
N PHE A 2 6.61 -0.60 15.21
CA PHE A 2 6.40 0.49 14.23
C PHE A 2 7.20 0.34 12.92
N TYR A 3 8.41 -0.24 12.97
CA TYR A 3 9.24 -0.47 11.77
C TYR A 3 8.60 -1.48 10.79
N GLU A 4 7.97 -2.53 11.31
CA GLU A 4 7.28 -3.54 10.50
C GLU A 4 6.08 -2.89 9.82
N LEU A 5 5.28 -2.13 10.57
CA LEU A 5 4.17 -1.38 10.03
C LEU A 5 4.63 -0.44 8.91
N PHE A 6 5.74 0.29 9.12
CA PHE A 6 6.32 1.19 8.14
C PHE A 6 6.75 0.47 6.87
N LEU A 7 7.47 -0.66 6.97
CA LEU A 7 7.88 -1.46 5.83
C LEU A 7 6.67 -1.99 5.05
N TYR A 8 5.65 -2.50 5.73
CA TYR A 8 4.43 -2.96 5.07
C TYR A 8 3.69 -1.84 4.33
N CYS A 9 3.61 -0.64 4.92
CA CYS A 9 3.03 0.54 4.25
C CYS A 9 3.84 0.95 3.03
N TRP A 10 5.16 0.95 3.17
CA TRP A 10 6.09 1.32 2.10
C TRP A 10 5.98 0.38 0.90
N TYR A 11 6.07 -0.93 1.14
CA TYR A 11 5.92 -1.93 0.10
C TYR A 11 4.52 -1.92 -0.52
N GLY A 12 3.47 -1.71 0.26
CA GLY A 12 2.11 -1.59 -0.26
C GLY A 12 1.93 -0.41 -1.21
N ASN A 13 2.52 0.75 -0.87
CA ASN A 13 2.46 1.94 -1.71
C ASN A 13 3.31 1.79 -2.97
N GLU A 14 4.52 1.25 -2.86
CA GLU A 14 5.39 1.11 -4.02
C GLU A 14 4.89 0.04 -4.99
N LEU A 15 4.32 -1.05 -4.48
CA LEU A 15 3.67 -2.04 -5.32
C LEU A 15 2.46 -1.45 -6.05
N LEU A 16 1.72 -0.52 -5.43
CA LEU A 16 0.60 0.18 -6.08
C LEU A 16 1.08 1.07 -7.23
N SER A 17 2.11 1.87 -6.99
CA SER A 17 2.76 2.73 -8.00
C SER A 17 3.28 1.91 -9.19
N GLU A 18 4.02 0.83 -8.93
CA GLU A 18 4.53 -0.04 -9.98
C GLU A 18 3.39 -0.80 -10.70
N SER A 19 2.32 -1.16 -9.98
CA SER A 19 1.16 -1.83 -10.59
C SER A 19 0.40 -0.94 -11.57
N GLU A 20 0.29 0.36 -11.29
CA GLU A 20 -0.30 1.34 -12.20
C GLU A 20 0.55 1.50 -13.47
N ARG A 21 1.87 1.55 -13.31
CA ARG A 21 2.81 1.62 -14.43
C ARG A 21 2.75 0.36 -15.30
N LEU A 22 2.71 -0.82 -14.65
CA LEU A 22 2.52 -2.10 -15.32
C LEU A 22 1.17 -2.20 -16.03
N ARG A 23 0.08 -1.74 -15.42
CA ARG A 23 -1.25 -1.67 -16.07
C ARG A 23 -1.19 -0.83 -17.35
N THR A 24 -0.55 0.33 -17.29
CA THR A 24 -0.44 1.26 -18.41
C THR A 24 0.41 0.66 -19.54
N SER A 25 1.54 0.04 -19.21
CA SER A 25 2.40 -0.66 -20.17
C SER A 25 1.73 -1.90 -20.77
N ALA A 26 1.02 -2.70 -19.96
CA ALA A 26 0.25 -3.85 -20.40
C ALA A 26 -0.86 -3.46 -21.39
N TYR A 27 -1.50 -2.30 -21.19
CA TYR A 27 -2.48 -1.79 -22.13
C TYR A 27 -1.84 -1.29 -23.45
N ALA A 28 -0.62 -0.74 -23.37
CA ALA A 28 0.14 -0.24 -24.51
C ALA A 28 0.91 -1.33 -25.29
N CYS A 29 0.89 -2.61 -24.86
CA CYS A 29 1.74 -3.65 -25.44
C CYS A 29 1.27 -4.21 -26.80
N GLY A 30 0.30 -3.57 -27.46
CA GLY A 30 -0.22 -4.04 -28.76
C GLY A 30 -0.97 -5.38 -28.65
N TRP A 31 -1.77 -5.56 -27.59
CA TRP A 31 -2.50 -6.79 -27.31
C TRP A 31 -3.52 -7.18 -28.40
N GLU A 32 -3.92 -6.26 -29.27
CA GLU A 32 -4.88 -6.49 -30.36
C GLU A 32 -4.42 -7.56 -31.37
N GLY A 33 -3.10 -7.76 -31.56
CA GLY A 33 -2.54 -8.80 -32.44
C GLY A 33 -2.15 -10.09 -31.71
N SER A 34 -2.36 -10.17 -30.40
CA SER A 34 -1.84 -11.26 -29.57
C SER A 34 -2.83 -12.42 -29.46
N GLY A 35 -2.32 -13.66 -29.47
CA GLY A 35 -3.15 -14.86 -29.38
C GLY A 35 -3.99 -14.93 -28.10
N ALA A 36 -5.13 -15.64 -28.16
CA ALA A 36 -6.11 -15.73 -27.07
C ALA A 36 -5.51 -16.19 -25.72
N GLY A 37 -4.42 -16.96 -25.73
CA GLY A 37 -3.69 -17.36 -24.52
C GLY A 37 -3.03 -16.17 -23.80
N PHE A 38 -2.42 -15.25 -24.55
CA PHE A 38 -1.79 -14.04 -24.03
C PHE A 38 -2.82 -13.06 -23.47
N LEU A 39 -3.95 -12.90 -24.16
CA LEU A 39 -5.07 -12.11 -23.65
C LEU A 39 -5.59 -12.63 -22.32
N ARG A 40 -5.66 -13.96 -22.15
CA ARG A 40 -6.14 -14.59 -20.91
C ARG A 40 -5.18 -14.37 -19.75
N SER A 41 -3.87 -14.51 -19.97
CA SER A 41 -2.86 -14.22 -18.95
C SER A 41 -2.80 -12.74 -18.61
N LEU A 42 -2.85 -11.86 -19.61
CA LEU A 42 -2.90 -10.40 -19.44
C LEU A 42 -4.10 -9.98 -18.59
N ARG A 43 -5.28 -10.57 -18.81
CA ARG A 43 -6.49 -10.29 -18.05
C ARG A 43 -6.39 -10.74 -16.59
N VAL A 44 -5.75 -11.89 -16.33
CA VAL A 44 -5.44 -12.34 -14.96
C VAL A 44 -4.46 -11.39 -14.28
N VAL A 45 -3.41 -10.97 -14.98
CA VAL A 45 -2.44 -10.00 -14.47
C VAL A 45 -3.12 -8.66 -14.17
N MET A 46 -3.91 -8.11 -15.09
CA MET A 46 -4.67 -6.88 -14.85
C MET A 46 -5.65 -7.01 -13.67
N ALA A 47 -6.37 -8.13 -13.54
CA ALA A 47 -7.28 -8.37 -12.42
C ALA A 47 -6.54 -8.50 -11.08
N ARG A 48 -5.29 -8.96 -11.08
CA ARG A 48 -4.42 -8.99 -9.89
C ARG A 48 -3.85 -7.62 -9.56
N LEU A 49 -3.46 -6.84 -10.57
CA LEU A 49 -2.96 -5.46 -10.41
C LEU A 49 -4.07 -4.50 -9.96
N GLN A 50 -5.31 -4.73 -10.37
CA GLN A 50 -6.48 -3.97 -9.92
C GLN A 50 -6.87 -4.21 -8.47
N ARG A 51 -6.33 -5.26 -7.82
CA ARG A 51 -6.50 -5.42 -6.37
C ARG A 51 -5.39 -4.62 -5.71
N PRO A 52 -5.65 -3.38 -5.26
CA PRO A 52 -4.70 -2.74 -4.39
C PRO A 52 -4.56 -3.69 -3.20
N LEU A 53 -3.33 -4.16 -2.94
CA LEU A 53 -2.94 -4.70 -1.65
C LEU A 53 -2.93 -3.51 -0.66
N CYS A 54 -4.08 -2.85 -0.51
CA CYS A 54 -4.38 -1.99 0.61
C CYS A 54 -4.42 -2.92 1.81
N LEU A 55 -3.24 -3.13 2.40
CA LEU A 55 -3.07 -3.82 3.67
C LEU A 55 -3.91 -3.05 4.68
N THR A 56 -5.13 -3.54 4.87
CA THR A 56 -6.11 -3.01 5.80
C THR A 56 -5.79 -3.69 7.11
N ALA A 57 -5.11 -3.03 8.06
CA ALA A 57 -4.93 -3.64 9.37
C ALA A 57 -6.31 -3.73 10.03
N GLY A 58 -6.79 -4.96 10.22
CA GLY A 58 -7.94 -5.27 11.06
C GLY A 58 -9.21 -4.46 10.79
N LYS A 59 -9.59 -4.22 9.52
CA LYS A 59 -10.80 -3.45 9.12
C LYS A 59 -10.82 -1.96 9.49
N PHE A 60 -9.76 -1.39 10.07
CA PHE A 60 -9.71 0.03 10.44
C PHE A 60 -8.83 0.81 9.44
N HIS A 61 -9.50 1.40 8.45
CA HIS A 61 -8.97 2.43 7.54
C HIS A 61 -7.83 2.01 6.59
N ARG A 62 -7.79 2.64 5.42
CA ARG A 62 -6.66 2.57 4.47
C ARG A 62 -5.42 3.03 5.23
N ILE A 63 -4.45 2.13 5.47
CA ILE A 63 -3.18 2.55 6.04
C ILE A 63 -2.41 3.31 4.97
N SER A 64 -2.58 4.63 4.99
CA SER A 64 -1.80 5.60 4.24
C SER A 64 -0.55 5.96 5.04
N ARG A 65 0.47 6.46 4.36
CA ARG A 65 1.64 7.09 4.99
C ARG A 65 1.24 8.18 6.00
N GLU A 66 0.13 8.88 5.75
CA GLU A 66 -0.45 9.88 6.65
C GLU A 66 -1.00 9.25 7.93
N THR A 67 -1.70 8.12 7.84
CA THR A 67 -2.27 7.42 9.00
C THR A 67 -1.19 6.89 9.92
N PHE A 68 -0.06 6.43 9.36
CA PHE A 68 1.11 6.04 10.13
C PHE A 68 1.72 7.23 10.90
N LEU A 69 1.87 8.39 10.26
CA LEU A 69 2.36 9.60 10.92
C LEU A 69 1.42 10.10 12.02
N LEU A 70 0.10 9.98 11.83
CA LEU A 70 -0.89 10.30 12.85
C LEU A 70 -0.77 9.36 14.07
N LEU A 71 -0.63 8.05 13.84
CA LEU A 71 -0.40 7.08 14.92
C LEU A 71 0.91 7.36 15.67
N LEU A 72 1.98 7.69 14.94
CA LEU A 72 3.28 8.00 15.54
C LEU A 72 3.20 9.27 16.41
N ASN A 73 2.57 10.33 15.89
CA ASN A 73 2.37 11.58 16.64
C ASN A 73 1.47 11.39 17.87
N GLY A 74 0.39 10.61 17.75
CA GLY A 74 -0.47 10.29 18.88
C GLY A 74 0.27 9.52 19.97
N SER A 75 1.07 8.53 19.56
CA SER A 75 1.91 7.73 20.47
C SER A 75 2.95 8.60 21.18
N TYR A 76 3.62 9.48 20.43
CA TYR A 76 4.60 10.43 20.97
C TYR A 76 3.97 11.44 21.92
N SER A 77 2.80 11.98 21.57
CA SER A 77 2.07 12.92 22.45
C SER A 77 1.68 12.26 23.77
N TYR A 78 1.20 11.01 23.71
CA TYR A 78 0.90 10.23 24.91
C TYR A 78 2.15 9.96 25.76
N PHE A 79 3.26 9.61 25.12
CA PHE A 79 4.55 9.43 25.79
C PHE A 79 5.05 10.74 26.43
N ALA A 80 4.98 11.86 25.72
CA ALA A 80 5.38 13.17 26.21
C ALA A 80 4.56 13.61 27.42
N LEU A 81 3.23 13.38 27.40
CA LEU A 81 2.35 13.64 28.54
C LEU A 81 2.74 12.79 29.75
N LEU A 82 2.95 11.48 29.58
CA LEU A 82 3.39 10.60 30.66
C LEU A 82 4.75 11.00 31.22
N HIS A 83 5.70 11.38 30.35
CA HIS A 83 7.02 11.84 30.77
C HIS A 83 6.91 13.12 31.60
N GLN A 84 6.08 14.07 31.16
CA GLN A 84 5.88 15.33 31.86
C GLN A 84 5.16 15.15 33.21
N MET A 85 4.31 14.13 33.34
CA MET A 85 3.70 13.77 34.63
C MET A 85 4.64 13.00 35.56
N ASN A 86 5.64 12.29 35.02
CA ASN A 86 6.63 11.54 35.79
C ASN A 86 7.82 12.40 36.26
N ASP A 87 8.06 13.54 35.61
CA ASP A 87 9.05 14.56 36.05
C ASP A 87 8.54 15.45 37.20
N HIS A 88 7.30 15.25 37.65
CA HIS A 88 6.69 15.88 38.83
C HIS A 88 6.55 14.90 39.99
#